data_AF-A0A842LKX0-F1
#
_entry.id   AF-A0A842LKX0-F1
#
_cell.length_a   1.000
_cell.length_b   1.000
_cell.length_c   1.000
_cell.angle_alpha   90.00
_cell.angle_beta   90.00
_cell.angle_gamma   90.00
#
_symmetry.space_group_name_H-M   'P 1'
#
loop_
_entity.id
_entity.type
_entity.pdbx_description
1 polymer ?
#
loop_
_entity_poly.entity_id
_entity_poly.type
_entity_poly.pdbx_seq_one_letter_code
_entity_poly.pdbx_strand_id
1 'polypeptide(L)'
;MKRFKHLTFSGKFAGEILKGKKRATIRKRVNLKPGDLAFVHSGGEIIGIAKITSVEERKIEELTDEDAKLDGFESREEMMRELERLGYRGNVYLVKFEFEAIDERDPYEFHYGEMDLREIAREALEKLELKEEDRRILELFLKCGSIRRAAVRLGGLEKRKKIRDVLRRCHKMLQKSLEDSSDRENV
;
A
#
# COMPACT_ATOMS: atom_id res chain seq x y z
N MET A 1 -6.87 -17.65 -10.07
CA MET A 1 -6.54 -16.91 -8.84
C MET A 1 -7.08 -15.48 -8.97
N LYS A 2 -8.00 -15.02 -8.10
CA LYS A 2 -8.46 -13.62 -8.13
C LYS A 2 -7.28 -12.72 -7.73
N ARG A 3 -6.78 -11.93 -8.67
CA ARG A 3 -5.67 -10.99 -8.40
C ARG A 3 -6.22 -9.79 -7.65
N PHE A 4 -5.67 -9.50 -6.47
CA PHE A 4 -6.02 -8.27 -5.74
C PHE A 4 -5.66 -7.06 -6.60
N LYS A 5 -6.61 -6.13 -6.70
CA LYS A 5 -6.39 -4.82 -7.33
C LYS A 5 -5.90 -3.82 -6.28
N HIS A 6 -5.66 -2.58 -6.70
CA HIS A 6 -5.23 -1.51 -5.81
C HIS A 6 -6.20 -0.34 -5.86
N LEU A 7 -6.58 0.14 -4.69
CA LEU A 7 -7.43 1.31 -4.50
C LEU A 7 -6.70 2.34 -3.64
N THR A 8 -6.13 3.35 -4.29
CA THR A 8 -5.26 4.33 -3.63
C THR A 8 -5.99 5.62 -3.28
N PHE A 9 -5.80 6.09 -2.06
CA PHE A 9 -6.38 7.31 -1.49
C PHE A 9 -5.29 8.28 -1.03
N SER A 10 -5.64 9.57 -0.97
CA SER A 10 -4.81 10.54 -0.26
C SER A 10 -4.77 10.21 1.24
N GLY A 11 -3.61 10.43 1.87
CA GLY A 11 -3.41 10.14 3.30
C GLY A 11 -4.41 10.82 4.23
N LYS A 12 -4.96 11.98 3.83
CA LYS A 12 -6.01 12.69 4.60
C LYS A 12 -7.25 11.82 4.86
N PHE A 13 -7.52 10.84 4.01
CA PHE A 13 -8.69 9.98 4.10
C PHE A 13 -8.47 8.68 4.91
N ALA A 14 -7.24 8.39 5.38
CA ALA A 14 -6.95 7.16 6.11
C ALA A 14 -7.87 7.00 7.35
N GLY A 15 -7.96 8.05 8.17
CA GLY A 15 -8.80 8.04 9.37
C GLY A 15 -10.28 7.84 9.07
N GLU A 16 -10.80 8.50 8.05
CA GLU A 16 -12.23 8.40 7.67
C GLU A 16 -12.60 7.03 7.09
N ILE A 17 -11.66 6.37 6.39
CA ILE A 17 -11.85 5.00 5.91
C ILE A 17 -11.87 4.02 7.09
N LEU A 18 -10.88 4.12 7.98
CA LEU A 18 -10.75 3.26 9.17
C LEU A 18 -11.96 3.39 10.10
N LYS A 19 -12.48 4.61 10.30
CA LYS A 19 -13.64 4.89 11.16
C LYS A 19 -15.00 4.48 10.58
N GLY A 20 -15.06 4.00 9.35
CA GLY A 20 -16.34 3.62 8.76
C GLY A 20 -17.03 4.68 7.93
N LYS A 21 -16.56 5.93 7.96
CA LYS A 21 -17.26 7.07 7.37
C LYS A 21 -17.14 7.12 5.86
N LYS A 22 -15.93 6.90 5.34
CA LYS A 22 -15.66 6.88 3.90
C LYS A 22 -15.87 5.48 3.33
N ARG A 23 -16.86 5.32 2.46
CA ARG A 23 -17.25 4.05 1.82
C ARG A 23 -17.47 4.16 0.30
N ALA A 24 -17.16 5.31 -0.27
CA ALA A 24 -17.14 5.53 -1.71
C ALA A 24 -15.91 6.31 -2.17
N THR A 25 -15.68 6.32 -3.48
CA THR A 25 -14.69 7.18 -4.13
C THR A 25 -15.05 7.52 -5.56
N ILE A 26 -14.85 8.80 -5.91
CA ILE A 26 -15.01 9.29 -7.28
C ILE A 26 -13.70 9.15 -8.06
N ARG A 27 -13.79 8.63 -9.29
CA ARG A 27 -12.64 8.37 -10.16
C ARG A 27 -12.91 8.82 -11.60
N LYS A 28 -11.91 9.41 -12.29
CA LYS A 28 -12.00 9.70 -13.74
C LYS A 28 -12.02 8.43 -14.59
N ARG A 29 -11.29 7.41 -14.14
CA ARG A 29 -11.11 6.12 -14.81
C ARG A 29 -11.10 5.04 -13.74
N VAL A 30 -11.72 3.91 -14.03
CA VAL A 30 -11.82 2.81 -13.10
C VAL A 30 -11.56 1.49 -13.83
N ASN A 31 -10.76 0.62 -13.21
CA ASN A 31 -10.52 -0.74 -13.68
C ASN A 31 -11.08 -1.79 -12.70
N LEU A 32 -11.99 -1.36 -11.82
CA LEU A 32 -12.66 -2.13 -10.80
C LEU A 32 -14.08 -2.48 -11.25
N LYS A 33 -14.60 -3.60 -10.75
CA LYS A 33 -15.95 -4.10 -10.97
C LYS A 33 -16.53 -4.61 -9.65
N PRO A 34 -17.86 -4.65 -9.49
CA PRO A 34 -18.48 -5.30 -8.34
C PRO A 34 -17.95 -6.72 -8.12
N GLY A 35 -17.62 -7.06 -6.87
CA GLY A 35 -17.03 -8.35 -6.47
C GLY A 35 -15.50 -8.45 -6.58
N ASP A 36 -14.83 -7.40 -7.07
CA ASP A 36 -13.37 -7.28 -6.96
C ASP A 36 -12.94 -7.06 -5.52
N LEU A 37 -11.76 -7.61 -5.18
CA LEU A 37 -11.03 -7.29 -3.96
C LEU A 37 -9.85 -6.39 -4.30
N ALA A 38 -9.66 -5.33 -3.52
CA ALA A 38 -8.57 -4.37 -3.71
C ALA A 38 -7.88 -4.04 -2.39
N PHE A 39 -6.55 -3.97 -2.42
CA PHE A 39 -5.80 -3.37 -1.32
C PHE A 39 -6.09 -1.88 -1.25
N VAL A 40 -6.45 -1.39 -0.06
CA VAL A 40 -6.70 0.02 0.19
C VAL A 40 -5.41 0.68 0.64
N HIS A 41 -4.85 1.52 -0.21
CA HIS A 41 -3.67 2.30 0.12
C HIS A 41 -4.07 3.70 0.55
N SER A 42 -3.55 4.18 1.68
CA SER A 42 -3.70 5.58 2.09
C SER A 42 -2.42 6.07 2.75
N GLY A 43 -1.96 7.26 2.39
CA GLY A 43 -0.75 7.83 2.98
C GLY A 43 0.54 7.07 2.67
N GLY A 44 0.53 6.07 1.78
CA GLY A 44 1.66 5.21 1.46
C GLY A 44 1.68 3.86 2.19
N GLU A 45 0.60 3.53 2.92
CA GLU A 45 0.42 2.28 3.67
C GLU A 45 -0.86 1.56 3.20
N ILE A 46 -0.95 0.24 3.36
CA ILE A 46 -2.18 -0.53 3.17
C ILE A 46 -2.85 -0.51 4.52
N ILE A 47 -4.05 0.02 4.52
CA ILE A 47 -4.85 0.13 5.74
C ILE A 47 -5.94 -0.95 5.80
N GLY A 48 -6.15 -1.69 4.71
CA GLY A 48 -7.14 -2.76 4.66
C GLY A 48 -7.41 -3.31 3.27
N ILE A 49 -8.46 -4.12 3.20
CA ILE A 49 -8.99 -4.69 1.97
C ILE A 49 -10.36 -4.07 1.71
N ALA A 50 -10.59 -3.63 0.48
CA ALA A 50 -11.88 -3.20 -0.02
C ALA A 50 -12.50 -4.29 -0.89
N LYS A 51 -13.76 -4.61 -0.61
CA LYS A 51 -14.61 -5.36 -1.52
C LYS A 51 -15.50 -4.39 -2.26
N ILE A 52 -15.34 -4.34 -3.59
CA ILE A 52 -16.10 -3.40 -4.42
C ILE A 52 -17.55 -3.88 -4.51
N THR A 53 -18.49 -3.02 -4.12
CA THR A 53 -19.92 -3.33 -4.08
C THR A 53 -20.67 -2.72 -5.26
N SER A 54 -20.26 -1.53 -5.72
CA SER A 54 -20.84 -0.88 -6.90
C SER A 54 -19.80 -0.07 -7.67
N VAL A 55 -19.97 0.02 -8.98
CA VAL A 55 -19.24 0.92 -9.87
C VAL A 55 -20.25 1.50 -10.86
N GLU A 56 -20.55 2.78 -10.71
CA GLU A 56 -21.55 3.49 -11.52
C GLU A 56 -20.90 4.66 -12.24
N GLU A 57 -21.14 4.81 -13.54
CA GLU A 57 -20.80 6.02 -14.28
C GLU A 57 -21.94 7.04 -14.09
N ARG A 58 -21.59 8.27 -13.69
CA ARG A 58 -22.53 9.38 -13.52
C ARG A 58 -21.94 10.66 -14.07
N LYS A 59 -22.80 11.63 -14.39
CA LYS A 59 -22.32 13.00 -14.65
C LYS A 59 -21.87 13.63 -13.35
N ILE A 60 -20.78 14.40 -13.40
CA ILE A 60 -20.26 15.09 -12.21
C ILE A 60 -21.29 16.01 -11.56
N GLU A 61 -22.22 16.56 -12.35
CA GLU A 61 -23.29 17.45 -11.90
C GLU A 61 -24.35 16.71 -11.06
N GLU A 62 -24.55 15.42 -11.31
CA GLU A 62 -25.54 14.54 -10.65
C GLU A 62 -25.07 14.05 -9.29
N LEU A 63 -23.81 14.32 -8.91
CA LEU A 63 -23.28 13.96 -7.61
C LEU A 63 -24.01 14.71 -6.50
N THR A 64 -24.39 13.99 -5.46
CA THR A 64 -25.21 14.50 -4.36
C THR A 64 -24.39 14.79 -3.10
N ASP A 65 -25.04 15.41 -2.11
CA ASP A 65 -24.46 15.61 -0.79
C ASP A 65 -24.22 14.28 -0.05
N GLU A 66 -25.04 13.26 -0.33
CA GLU A 66 -24.86 11.91 0.19
C GLU A 66 -23.62 11.24 -0.43
N ASP A 67 -23.42 11.40 -1.74
CA ASP A 67 -22.21 10.90 -2.42
C ASP A 67 -20.94 11.55 -1.85
N ALA A 68 -21.01 12.85 -1.56
CA ALA A 68 -19.91 13.59 -0.94
C ALA A 68 -19.54 13.02 0.43
N LYS A 69 -20.55 12.81 1.30
CA LYS A 69 -20.34 12.22 2.63
C LYS A 69 -19.76 10.82 2.54
N LEU A 70 -20.23 9.99 1.62
CA LEU A 70 -19.69 8.65 1.38
C LEU A 70 -18.25 8.68 0.82
N ASP A 71 -17.91 9.70 0.01
CA ASP A 71 -16.54 9.97 -0.46
C ASP A 71 -15.69 10.69 0.61
N GLY A 72 -16.21 10.91 1.82
CA GLY A 72 -15.47 11.47 2.95
C GLY A 72 -15.25 12.98 2.88
N PHE A 73 -16.11 13.70 2.16
CA PHE A 73 -16.23 15.16 2.19
C PHE A 73 -17.39 15.56 3.11
N GLU A 74 -17.38 16.79 3.62
CA GLU A 74 -18.44 17.32 4.48
C GLU A 74 -19.69 17.70 3.67
N SER A 75 -19.51 18.17 2.43
CA SER A 75 -20.60 18.58 1.55
C SER A 75 -20.28 18.40 0.07
N ARG A 76 -21.32 18.44 -0.77
CA ARG A 76 -21.21 18.44 -2.22
C ARG A 76 -20.33 19.60 -2.71
N GLU A 77 -20.47 20.77 -2.13
CA GLU A 77 -19.68 21.94 -2.53
C GLU A 77 -18.18 21.74 -2.28
N GLU A 78 -17.81 21.15 -1.13
CA GLU A 78 -16.42 20.82 -0.82
C GLU A 78 -15.86 19.79 -1.82
N MET A 79 -16.63 18.73 -2.08
CA MET A 79 -16.27 17.70 -3.06
C MET A 79 -16.09 18.31 -4.46
N MET A 80 -17.02 19.15 -4.92
CA MET A 80 -16.95 19.76 -6.25
C MET A 80 -15.73 20.67 -6.42
N ARG A 81 -15.38 21.45 -5.38
CA ARG A 81 -14.14 22.26 -5.39
C ARG A 81 -12.89 21.39 -5.53
N GLU A 82 -12.83 20.26 -4.81
CA GLU A 82 -11.69 19.34 -4.91
C GLU A 82 -11.64 18.65 -6.29
N LEU A 83 -12.79 18.20 -6.81
CA LEU A 83 -12.87 17.58 -8.13
C LEU A 83 -12.47 18.55 -9.24
N GLU A 84 -12.89 19.81 -9.16
CA GLU A 84 -12.47 20.88 -10.07
C GLU A 84 -10.97 21.12 -10.00
N ARG A 85 -10.41 21.25 -8.78
CA ARG A 85 -8.96 21.40 -8.58
C ARG A 85 -8.16 20.25 -9.18
N LEU A 86 -8.72 19.03 -9.16
CA LEU A 86 -8.14 17.84 -9.77
C LEU A 86 -8.45 17.72 -11.28
N GLY A 87 -9.18 18.68 -11.87
CA GLY A 87 -9.53 18.74 -13.28
C GLY A 87 -10.50 17.65 -13.74
N TYR A 88 -11.42 17.22 -12.86
CA TYR A 88 -12.52 16.33 -13.24
C TYR A 88 -13.58 17.12 -14.03
N ARG A 89 -14.05 16.54 -15.14
CA ARG A 89 -15.07 17.13 -16.03
C ARG A 89 -15.91 16.00 -16.63
N GLY A 90 -17.17 16.28 -16.96
CA GLY A 90 -18.07 15.33 -17.63
C GLY A 90 -18.42 14.13 -16.75
N ASN A 91 -18.25 12.93 -17.28
CA ASN A 91 -18.58 11.69 -16.59
C ASN A 91 -17.48 11.25 -15.62
N VAL A 92 -17.92 10.70 -14.49
CA VAL A 92 -17.06 10.16 -13.44
C VAL A 92 -17.61 8.82 -12.96
N TYR A 93 -16.75 8.02 -12.33
CA TYR A 93 -17.13 6.75 -11.74
C TYR A 93 -17.26 6.88 -10.23
N LEU A 94 -18.43 6.58 -9.70
CA LEU A 94 -18.66 6.39 -8.28
C LEU A 94 -18.42 4.93 -7.91
N VAL A 95 -17.39 4.68 -7.12
CA VAL A 95 -17.01 3.34 -6.66
C VAL A 95 -17.38 3.20 -5.19
N LYS A 96 -18.34 2.32 -4.88
CA LYS A 96 -18.71 1.98 -3.50
C LYS A 96 -17.99 0.70 -3.06
N PHE A 97 -17.61 0.65 -1.79
CA PHE A 97 -16.88 -0.48 -1.25
C PHE A 97 -17.21 -0.77 0.22
N GLU A 98 -17.22 -2.05 0.56
CA GLU A 98 -17.06 -2.51 1.94
C GLU A 98 -15.57 -2.53 2.28
N PHE A 99 -15.24 -2.23 3.54
CA PHE A 99 -13.86 -2.12 3.98
C PHE A 99 -13.64 -2.95 5.23
N GLU A 100 -12.59 -3.77 5.18
CA GLU A 100 -12.06 -4.52 6.30
C GLU A 100 -10.66 -4.00 6.61
N ALA A 101 -10.48 -3.47 7.83
CA ALA A 101 -9.18 -3.04 8.29
C ALA A 101 -8.27 -4.26 8.43
N ILE A 102 -7.01 -4.12 8.01
CA ILE A 102 -5.99 -5.08 8.37
C ILE A 102 -5.11 -4.43 9.44
N ASP A 103 -4.79 -5.19 10.49
CA ASP A 103 -3.79 -4.75 11.46
C ASP A 103 -2.47 -4.55 10.73
N GLU A 104 -1.94 -3.33 10.85
CA GLU A 104 -0.77 -2.75 10.15
C GLU A 104 0.11 -3.75 9.40
N ARG A 105 0.01 -3.75 8.07
CA ARG A 105 0.94 -4.44 7.17
C ARG A 105 1.30 -3.51 6.03
N ASP A 106 2.54 -3.03 6.00
CA ASP A 106 3.04 -2.12 4.97
C ASP A 106 2.84 -2.78 3.56
N PRO A 107 2.34 -2.05 2.56
CA PRO A 107 2.04 -2.56 1.22
C PRO A 107 3.21 -3.21 0.52
N TYR A 108 4.40 -2.74 0.88
CA TYR A 108 5.64 -3.18 0.31
C TYR A 108 6.32 -4.19 1.21
N GLU A 109 5.74 -4.53 2.37
CA GLU A 109 6.35 -5.41 3.37
C GLU A 109 6.17 -6.89 3.12
N PHE A 110 5.22 -7.33 2.28
CA PHE A 110 4.89 -8.74 2.38
C PHE A 110 5.81 -9.69 1.62
N HIS A 111 6.35 -9.36 0.43
CA HIS A 111 7.21 -10.34 -0.25
C HIS A 111 8.24 -9.75 -1.22
N TYR A 112 9.49 -10.24 -1.13
CA TYR A 112 10.29 -10.52 -2.33
C TYR A 112 10.13 -12.02 -2.62
N GLY A 113 9.31 -12.40 -3.59
CA GLY A 113 9.03 -13.83 -3.84
C GLY A 113 8.06 -14.42 -2.81
N GLU A 114 8.50 -15.38 -2.01
CA GLU A 114 7.69 -16.03 -0.95
C GLU A 114 8.08 -15.61 0.48
N MET A 115 9.25 -14.98 0.67
CA MET A 115 9.78 -14.65 2.01
C MET A 115 9.32 -13.28 2.53
N ASP A 116 9.04 -13.23 3.84
CA ASP A 116 8.74 -12.00 4.60
C ASP A 116 9.98 -11.09 4.67
N LEU A 117 9.82 -9.77 4.52
CA LEU A 117 10.94 -8.82 4.60
C LEU A 117 11.62 -8.83 5.97
N ARG A 118 10.88 -9.08 7.05
CA ARG A 118 11.50 -9.19 8.38
C ARG A 118 12.31 -10.46 8.50
N GLU A 119 11.85 -11.55 7.90
CA GLU A 119 12.61 -12.80 7.81
C GLU A 119 13.89 -12.59 7.00
N ILE A 120 13.80 -11.99 5.81
CA ILE A 120 14.98 -11.61 5.01
C ILE A 120 15.97 -10.79 5.85
N ALA A 121 15.49 -9.80 6.60
CA ALA A 121 16.37 -8.97 7.44
C ALA A 121 17.04 -9.77 8.57
N ARG A 122 16.29 -10.64 9.26
CA ARG A 122 16.84 -11.49 10.33
C ARG A 122 17.87 -12.47 9.78
N GLU A 123 17.49 -13.22 8.74
CA GLU A 123 18.37 -14.19 8.11
C GLU A 123 19.62 -13.54 7.53
N ALA A 124 19.49 -12.37 6.91
CA ALA A 124 20.64 -11.65 6.37
C ALA A 124 21.62 -11.20 7.47
N LEU A 125 21.10 -10.76 8.62
CA LEU A 125 21.94 -10.38 9.76
C LEU A 125 22.68 -11.58 10.37
N GLU A 126 22.06 -12.76 10.33
CA GLU A 126 22.61 -14.00 10.87
C GLU A 126 23.58 -14.70 9.91
N LYS A 127 23.21 -14.81 8.63
CA LYS A 127 23.86 -15.69 7.65
C LYS A 127 24.79 -14.96 6.68
N LEU A 128 24.66 -13.64 6.51
CA LEU A 128 25.45 -12.88 5.53
C LEU A 128 26.50 -11.97 6.20
N GLU A 129 27.66 -11.86 5.56
CA GLU A 129 28.62 -10.81 5.86
C GLU A 129 28.18 -9.50 5.20
N LEU A 130 27.60 -8.60 6.01
CA LEU A 130 27.08 -7.32 5.57
C LEU A 130 28.03 -6.17 5.90
N LYS A 131 28.00 -5.12 5.08
CA LYS A 131 28.63 -3.84 5.42
C LYS A 131 27.95 -3.24 6.66
N GLU A 132 28.72 -2.58 7.53
CA GLU A 132 28.21 -1.92 8.74
C GLU A 132 27.02 -0.99 8.49
N GLU A 133 27.00 -0.30 7.35
CA GLU A 133 25.86 0.52 6.96
C GLU A 133 24.60 -0.29 6.65
N ASP A 134 24.72 -1.40 5.92
CA ASP A 134 23.60 -2.25 5.57
C ASP A 134 23.07 -2.98 6.82
N ARG A 135 23.96 -3.44 7.70
CA ARG A 135 23.61 -4.02 9.01
C ARG A 135 22.78 -3.04 9.85
N ARG A 136 23.26 -1.80 10.03
CA ARG A 136 22.52 -0.74 10.73
C ARG A 136 21.14 -0.47 10.13
N ILE A 137 21.03 -0.52 8.81
CA ILE A 137 19.75 -0.31 8.12
C ILE A 137 18.76 -1.45 8.41
N LEU A 138 19.21 -2.71 8.38
CA LEU A 138 18.37 -3.86 8.69
C LEU A 138 17.93 -3.88 10.16
N GLU A 139 18.85 -3.60 11.09
CA GLU A 139 18.52 -3.50 12.52
C GLU A 139 17.51 -2.40 12.78
N LEU A 140 17.70 -1.22 12.18
CA LEU A 140 16.76 -0.11 12.31
C LEU A 140 15.40 -0.46 11.69
N PHE A 141 15.39 -1.15 10.56
CA PHE A 141 14.16 -1.66 9.93
C PHE A 141 13.42 -2.61 10.87
N LEU A 142 14.10 -3.62 11.42
CA LEU A 142 13.51 -4.57 12.38
C LEU A 142 12.97 -3.88 13.63
N LYS A 143 13.70 -2.89 14.16
CA LYS A 143 13.27 -2.10 15.32
C LYS A 143 12.05 -1.22 15.03
N CYS A 144 11.96 -0.66 13.83
CA CYS A 144 10.87 0.24 13.43
C CYS A 144 9.62 -0.51 12.96
N GLY A 145 9.79 -1.73 12.46
CA GLY A 145 8.72 -2.57 11.93
C GLY A 145 8.07 -2.03 10.66
N SER A 146 8.63 -1.00 10.02
CA SER A 146 8.23 -0.54 8.69
C SER A 146 9.33 0.21 7.96
N ILE A 147 9.36 0.09 6.63
CA ILE A 147 10.34 0.78 5.76
C ILE A 147 10.18 2.30 5.88
N ARG A 148 8.93 2.77 5.96
CA ARG A 148 8.63 4.20 6.11
C ARG A 148 9.21 4.76 7.41
N ARG A 149 8.92 4.12 8.56
CA ARG A 149 9.39 4.59 9.88
C ARG A 149 10.91 4.55 9.96
N ALA A 150 11.51 3.47 9.46
CA ALA A 150 12.96 3.37 9.36
C ALA A 150 13.55 4.48 8.48
N ALA A 151 12.94 4.81 7.34
CA ALA A 151 13.41 5.88 6.47
C ALA A 151 13.38 7.25 7.14
N VAL A 152 12.28 7.58 7.82
CA VAL A 152 12.18 8.83 8.60
C VAL A 152 13.29 8.91 9.65
N ARG A 153 13.57 7.81 10.36
CA ARG A 153 14.68 7.76 11.33
C ARG A 153 16.07 7.81 10.70
N LEU A 154 16.23 7.36 9.46
CA LEU A 154 17.47 7.49 8.68
C LEU A 154 17.69 8.89 8.11
N GLY A 155 16.74 9.82 8.29
CA GLY A 155 16.87 11.22 7.86
C GLY A 155 15.97 11.64 6.71
N GLY A 156 14.99 10.84 6.30
CA GLY A 156 13.98 11.29 5.33
C GLY A 156 13.24 10.20 4.58
N LEU A 157 12.06 10.52 4.03
CA LEU A 157 11.21 9.58 3.29
C LEU A 157 11.86 9.06 1.99
N GLU A 158 12.83 9.78 1.44
CA GLU A 158 13.63 9.35 0.29
C GLU A 158 14.53 8.15 0.62
N LYS A 159 14.89 7.95 1.90
CA LYS A 159 15.69 6.79 2.36
C LYS A 159 14.96 5.46 2.21
N ARG A 160 13.65 5.45 1.95
CA ARG A 160 12.89 4.22 1.64
C ARG A 160 13.49 3.44 0.48
N LYS A 161 14.04 4.13 -0.53
CA LYS A 161 14.69 3.48 -1.67
C LYS A 161 15.91 2.68 -1.20
N LYS A 162 16.74 3.30 -0.36
CA LYS A 162 17.94 2.68 0.21
C LYS A 162 17.60 1.42 1.01
N ILE A 163 16.61 1.49 1.91
CA ILE A 163 16.17 0.33 2.70
C ILE A 163 15.69 -0.81 1.80
N ARG A 164 14.86 -0.51 0.79
CA ARG A 164 14.40 -1.51 -0.18
C ARG A 164 15.56 -2.15 -0.95
N ASP A 165 16.54 -1.35 -1.36
CA ASP A 165 17.68 -1.85 -2.10
C ASP A 165 18.57 -2.77 -1.24
N VAL A 166 18.72 -2.48 0.05
CA VAL A 166 19.40 -3.37 1.01
C VAL A 166 18.65 -4.70 1.12
N LEU A 167 17.34 -4.67 1.41
CA LEU A 167 16.53 -5.88 1.54
C LEU A 167 16.53 -6.74 0.27
N ARG A 168 16.48 -6.10 -0.92
CA ARG A 168 16.59 -6.79 -2.22
C ARG A 168 17.91 -7.51 -2.40
N ARG A 169 19.02 -6.83 -2.07
CA ARG A 169 20.35 -7.43 -2.20
C ARG A 169 20.49 -8.62 -1.25
N CYS A 170 20.05 -8.45 0.00
CA CYS A 170 20.08 -9.50 1.00
C CYS A 170 19.26 -10.73 0.56
N HIS A 171 18.03 -10.53 0.08
CA HIS A 171 17.21 -11.62 -0.43
C HIS A 171 17.90 -12.39 -1.56
N LYS A 172 18.48 -11.69 -2.54
CA LYS A 172 19.21 -12.34 -3.64
C LYS A 172 20.44 -13.13 -3.15
N MET A 173 21.15 -12.62 -2.15
CA MET A 173 22.31 -13.29 -1.57
C MET A 173 21.89 -14.56 -0.80
N LEU A 174 20.78 -14.50 -0.06
CA LEU A 174 20.21 -15.65 0.64
C LEU A 174 19.76 -16.74 -0.34
N GLN A 175 19.06 -16.38 -1.41
CA GLN A 175 18.65 -17.34 -2.45
C GLN A 175 19.85 -18.05 -3.09
N LYS A 176 20.89 -17.29 -3.45
CA LYS A 176 22.11 -17.87 -4.01
C LYS A 176 22.82 -18.81 -3.03
N SER A 177 22.88 -18.44 -1.74
CA SER A 177 23.47 -19.29 -0.72
C SER A 177 22.72 -20.61 -0.54
N LEU A 178 21.38 -20.61 -0.72
CA LEU A 178 20.56 -21.82 -0.65
C LEU A 178 20.81 -22.74 -1.85
N GLU A 179 20.87 -22.17 -3.06
CA GLU A 179 21.19 -22.91 -4.30
C GLU A 179 22.59 -23.56 -4.22
N ASP A 180 23.60 -22.80 -3.78
CA ASP A 180 24.98 -23.28 -3.61
C ASP A 180 25.12 -24.39 -2.53
N SER A 181 24.13 -24.51 -1.62
CA SER A 181 24.11 -25.52 -0.55
C SER A 181 23.42 -26.82 -1.02
N SER A 182 22.34 -26.71 -1.80
CA SER A 182 21.65 -27.87 -2.39
C SER A 182 22.48 -28.62 -3.41
N ASP A 183 23.42 -27.95 -4.08
CA ASP A 183 24.33 -28.58 -5.03
C ASP A 183 25.45 -29.38 -4.34
N ARG A 184 25.72 -29.15 -3.05
CA ARG A 184 26.76 -29.88 -2.29
C ARG A 184 26.26 -31.15 -1.60
N GLU A 185 24.96 -31.28 -1.37
CA GLU A 185 24.35 -32.50 -0.80
C GLU A 185 24.03 -33.56 -1.86
N ASN A 186 24.07 -33.20 -3.15
CA ASN A 186 23.79 -34.08 -4.29
C ASN A 186 25.05 -34.54 -5.06
N VAL A 187 26.25 -34.36 -4.49
CA VAL A 187 27.55 -34.79 -5.08
C VAL A 187 28.22 -35.85 -4.21
#